data_AF-A0A6I1ZQ46-F1
#
_entry.id   AF-A0A6I1ZQ46-F1
#
_cell.length_a   1.000
_cell.length_b   1.000
_cell.length_c   1.000
_cell.angle_alpha   90.00
_cell.angle_beta   90.00
_cell.angle_gamma   90.00
#
_symmetry.space_group_name_H-M   'P 1'
#
loop_
_entity.id
_entity.type
_entity.pdbx_description
1 polymer ?
#
loop_
_entity_poly.entity_id
_entity_poly.type
_entity_poly.pdbx_seq_one_letter_code
_entity_poly.pdbx_strand_id
1 'polypeptide(L)'
;MWLQTRMFFLIAILFGILYGAITGIGTWMGAGSAVIYIIIAVVFLSLQYLISPAIVGRIMKIKWVSEKEAPELHQMVAELA
;
A
#
# COMPACT_ATOMS: atom_id res chain seq x y z
N MET A 1 -20.59 -16.20 7.34
CA MET A 1 -21.19 -15.64 6.10
C MET A 1 -21.60 -14.17 6.26
N TRP A 2 -22.36 -13.77 7.29
CA TRP A 2 -22.80 -12.36 7.49
C TRP A 2 -21.67 -11.32 7.62
N LEU A 3 -20.57 -11.68 8.30
CA LEU A 3 -19.41 -10.78 8.43
C LEU A 3 -18.74 -10.50 7.06
N GLN A 4 -18.57 -11.53 6.23
CA GLN A 4 -17.99 -11.39 4.88
C GLN A 4 -18.87 -10.48 4.00
N THR A 5 -20.19 -10.62 4.08
CA THR A 5 -21.13 -9.74 3.38
C THR A 5 -21.01 -8.29 3.83
N ARG A 6 -20.92 -8.02 5.14
CA ARG A 6 -20.73 -6.66 5.66
C ARG A 6 -19.39 -6.06 5.23
N MET A 7 -18.31 -6.85 5.29
CA MET A 7 -17.00 -6.41 4.82
C MET A 7 -17.00 -6.10 3.32
N PHE A 8 -17.67 -6.92 2.52
CA PHE A 8 -17.84 -6.66 1.10
C PHE A 8 -18.57 -5.34 0.84
N PHE A 9 -19.67 -5.07 1.56
CA PHE A 9 -20.38 -3.78 1.43
C PHE A 9 -19.51 -2.60 1.83
N LEU A 10 -18.72 -2.72 2.91
CA LEU A 10 -17.79 -1.67 3.32
C LEU A 10 -16.73 -1.41 2.24
N ILE A 11 -16.19 -2.47 1.63
CA ILE A 11 -15.24 -2.36 0.51
C ILE A 11 -15.89 -1.70 -0.69
N ALA A 12 -17.12 -2.10 -1.07
CA ALA A 12 -17.85 -1.51 -2.19
C ALA A 12 -18.13 -0.01 -1.97
N ILE A 13 -18.52 0.37 -0.76
CA ILE A 13 -18.74 1.77 -0.38
C ILE A 13 -17.42 2.55 -0.45
N LEU A 14 -16.35 2.02 0.15
CA LEU A 14 -15.04 2.65 0.13
C LEU A 14 -14.53 2.83 -1.30
N PHE A 15 -14.69 1.81 -2.14
CA PHE A 15 -14.35 1.88 -3.56
C PHE A 15 -15.16 2.96 -4.27
N GLY A 16 -16.48 3.03 -4.05
CA GLY A 16 -17.33 4.06 -4.65
C GLY A 16 -16.93 5.47 -4.25
N ILE A 17 -16.60 5.69 -2.97
CA ILE A 17 -16.13 6.99 -2.46
C ILE A 17 -14.80 7.38 -3.11
N LEU A 18 -13.82 6.47 -3.11
CA LEU A 18 -12.50 6.74 -3.67
C LEU A 18 -12.54 6.93 -5.18
N TYR A 19 -13.24 6.05 -5.90
CA TYR A 19 -13.41 6.14 -7.35
C TYR A 19 -14.11 7.44 -7.71
N GLY A 20 -15.25 7.75 -7.08
CA GLY A 20 -16.00 8.97 -7.33
C GLY A 20 -15.19 10.24 -7.08
N ALA A 21 -14.42 10.29 -5.99
CA ALA A 21 -13.54 11.42 -5.67
C ALA A 21 -12.43 11.59 -6.72
N ILE A 22 -11.71 10.51 -7.05
CA ILE A 22 -10.62 10.53 -8.02
C ILE A 22 -11.14 10.89 -9.42
N THR A 23 -12.25 10.29 -9.85
CA THR A 23 -12.85 10.60 -11.14
C THR A 23 -13.42 12.01 -11.18
N GLY A 24 -14.07 12.47 -10.11
CA GLY A 24 -14.60 13.83 -10.00
C GLY A 24 -13.50 14.88 -10.14
N ILE A 25 -12.40 14.72 -9.41
CA ILE A 25 -11.23 15.60 -9.53
C ILE A 25 -10.64 15.54 -10.94
N GLY A 26 -10.46 14.35 -11.50
CA GLY A 26 -9.93 14.19 -12.86
C GLY A 26 -10.80 14.85 -13.93
N THR A 27 -12.12 14.68 -13.87
CA THR A 27 -13.06 15.32 -14.81
C THR A 27 -13.03 16.85 -14.69
N TRP A 28 -12.96 17.40 -13.48
CA TRP A 28 -12.86 18.85 -13.26
C TRP A 28 -11.54 19.44 -13.78
N MET A 29 -10.44 18.68 -13.70
CA MET A 29 -9.14 19.07 -14.24
C MET A 29 -9.05 18.90 -15.78
N GLY A 30 -10.14 18.52 -16.46
CA GLY A 30 -10.14 18.22 -17.90
C GLY A 30 -9.44 16.90 -18.25
N ALA A 31 -9.04 16.13 -17.24
CA ALA A 31 -8.34 14.86 -17.33
C ALA A 31 -9.34 13.70 -17.43
N GLY A 32 -10.13 13.66 -18.50
CA GLY A 32 -11.07 12.55 -18.78
C GLY A 32 -10.44 11.32 -19.43
N SER A 33 -9.14 11.37 -19.76
CA SER A 33 -8.45 10.28 -20.44
C SER A 33 -8.04 9.18 -19.46
N ALA A 34 -8.36 7.93 -19.78
CA ALA A 34 -7.95 6.73 -19.03
C ALA A 34 -6.43 6.69 -18.76
N VAL A 35 -5.63 7.27 -19.67
CA VAL A 35 -4.17 7.34 -19.55
C VAL A 35 -3.73 8.11 -18.29
N ILE A 36 -4.44 9.17 -17.91
CA ILE A 36 -4.06 9.99 -16.75
C ILE A 36 -4.24 9.20 -15.45
N TYR A 37 -5.33 8.44 -15.33
CA TYR A 37 -5.55 7.58 -14.17
C TYR A 37 -4.51 6.45 -14.07
N ILE A 38 -4.07 5.90 -15.21
CA ILE A 38 -3.00 4.90 -15.24
C ILE A 38 -1.69 5.50 -14.74
N ILE A 39 -1.32 6.70 -15.20
CA ILE A 39 -0.11 7.39 -14.73
C ILE A 39 -0.17 7.63 -13.22
N ILE A 40 -1.29 8.15 -12.73
CA ILE A 40 -1.49 8.38 -11.29
C ILE A 40 -1.38 7.06 -10.52
N ALA A 41 -2.01 5.99 -11.00
CA ALA A 41 -1.96 4.68 -10.35
C ALA A 41 -0.52 4.13 -10.27
N VAL A 42 0.26 4.22 -11.36
CA VAL A 42 1.66 3.78 -11.37
C VAL A 42 2.51 4.60 -10.41
N VAL A 43 2.37 5.93 -10.42
CA VAL A 43 3.09 6.82 -9.50
C VAL A 43 2.74 6.49 -8.06
N PHE A 44 1.45 6.39 -7.74
CA PHE A 44 0.98 6.14 -6.39
C PHE A 44 1.41 4.75 -5.89
N LEU A 45 1.29 3.72 -6.73
CA LEU A 45 1.72 2.36 -6.39
C LEU A 45 3.24 2.30 -6.16
N SER A 46 4.03 2.96 -7.00
CA SER A 46 5.49 3.00 -6.87
C SER A 46 5.92 3.69 -5.59
N LEU A 47 5.34 4.87 -5.30
CA LEU A 47 5.60 5.59 -4.06
C LEU A 47 5.16 4.77 -2.84
N GLN A 48 3.98 4.17 -2.89
CA GLN A 48 3.47 3.33 -1.82
C GLN A 48 4.39 2.12 -1.57
N TYR A 49 4.83 1.43 -2.61
CA TYR A 49 5.74 0.28 -2.50
C TYR A 49 7.06 0.67 -1.82
N LEU A 50 7.66 1.80 -2.21
CA LEU A 50 8.92 2.27 -1.63
C LEU A 50 8.78 2.79 -0.20
N ILE A 51 7.66 3.44 0.12
CA ILE A 51 7.43 4.04 1.45
C ILE A 51 6.94 2.99 2.46
N SER A 52 6.30 1.90 2.01
CA SER A 52 5.70 0.88 2.88
C SER A 52 6.68 0.30 3.92
N PRO A 53 7.92 -0.12 3.57
CA PRO A 53 8.88 -0.64 4.56
C PRO A 53 9.25 0.38 5.63
N ALA A 54 9.37 1.66 5.25
CA ALA A 54 9.69 2.73 6.20
C ALA A 54 8.53 3.01 7.16
N ILE A 55 7.29 2.99 6.67
CA ILE A 55 6.09 3.13 7.51
C ILE A 55 6.01 1.96 8.50
N VAL A 56 6.16 0.73 8.02
CA VAL A 56 6.11 -0.47 8.87
C VAL A 56 7.23 -0.43 9.91
N GLY A 57 8.45 -0.10 9.49
CA GLY A 57 9.60 0.06 10.37
C GLY A 57 9.34 1.05 11.50
N ARG A 58 8.70 2.18 11.18
CA ARG A 58 8.36 3.21 12.17
C ARG A 58 7.23 2.80 13.10
N ILE A 59 6.13 2.27 12.57
CA ILE A 59 4.96 1.88 13.37
C ILE A 59 5.30 0.72 14.31
N MET A 60 6.02 -0.28 13.80
CA MET A 60 6.41 -1.47 14.55
C MET A 60 7.67 -1.28 15.39
N LYS A 61 8.31 -0.09 15.33
CA LYS A 61 9.57 0.24 16.03
C LYS A 61 10.68 -0.80 15.76
N ILE A 62 10.83 -1.17 14.49
CA ILE A 62 11.84 -2.16 14.07
C ILE A 62 13.24 -1.62 14.36
N LYS A 63 14.04 -2.42 15.07
CA LYS A 63 15.47 -2.16 15.26
C LYS A 63 16.27 -2.94 14.23
N TRP A 64 16.97 -2.23 13.35
CA TRP A 64 17.96 -2.83 12.47
C TRP A 64 19.16 -3.27 13.30
N VAL A 65 19.56 -4.53 13.15
CA VAL A 65 20.68 -5.14 13.86
C VAL A 65 21.69 -5.67 12.86
N SER A 66 22.96 -5.54 13.19
CA SER A 66 24.06 -6.13 12.45
C SER A 66 24.31 -7.59 12.88
N GLU A 67 25.04 -8.35 12.07
CA GLU A 67 25.42 -9.75 12.37
C GLU A 67 26.14 -9.89 13.72
N LYS A 68 26.92 -8.88 14.12
CA LYS A 68 27.60 -8.85 15.42
C LYS A 68 26.63 -8.64 16.60
N GLU A 69 25.52 -7.94 16.37
CA GLU A 69 24.52 -7.65 17.41
C GLU A 69 23.51 -8.79 17.58
N ALA A 70 23.21 -9.52 16.50
CA ALA A 70 22.30 -10.66 16.53
C ALA A 70 22.73 -11.75 15.52
N PRO A 71 23.76 -12.55 15.86
CA PRO A 71 24.29 -13.59 14.97
C PRO A 71 23.28 -14.71 14.72
N GLU A 72 22.51 -15.11 15.73
CA GLU A 72 21.48 -16.16 15.60
C GLU A 72 20.39 -15.78 14.59
N LEU A 73 19.93 -14.52 14.61
CA LEU A 73 18.93 -14.03 13.65
C LEU A 73 19.48 -14.02 12.21
N HIS A 74 20.73 -13.64 12.03
CA HIS A 74 21.36 -13.65 10.71
C HIS A 74 21.57 -15.07 10.18
N GLN A 75 21.93 -16.03 11.06
CA GLN A 75 22.02 -17.45 10.70
C GLN A 75 20.67 -18.00 10.27
N MET A 76 19.60 -17.74 11.04
CA MET A 76 18.26 -18.19 10.68
C MET A 76 17.79 -17.67 9.33
N VAL A 77 18.07 -16.40 9.01
CA VAL A 77 17.71 -15.82 7.70
C VAL A 77 18.58 -16.40 6.58
N ALA A 78 19.87 -16.62 6.83
CA ALA A 78 20.78 -17.20 5.85
C ALA A 78 20.41 -18.66 5.48
N GLU A 79 19.84 -19.41 6.41
CA GLU A 79 19.32 -20.77 6.15
C GLU A 79 18.00 -20.79 5.36
N LEU A 80 17.25 -19.68 5.37
CA LEU A 80 15.96 -19.55 4.67
C LEU A 80 16.07 -19.05 3.23
N ALA A 81 17.24 -18.55 2.82
CA ALA A 81 17.52 -17.98 1.50
C ALA A 81 18.18 -19.02 0.57
#